data_AF-A0AA35SBT3-F1
#
_entry.id   AF-A0AA35SBT3-F1
#
_cell.length_a   1.000
_cell.length_b   1.000
_cell.length_c   1.000
_cell.angle_alpha   90.00
_cell.angle_beta   90.00
_cell.angle_gamma   90.00
#
_symmetry.space_group_name_H-M   'P 1'
#
loop_
_entity.id
_entity.type
_entity.pdbx_description
1 polymer ?
#
loop_
_entity_poly.entity_id
_entity_poly.type
_entity_poly.pdbx_seq_one_letter_code
_entity_poly.pdbx_strand_id
1 'polypeptide(L)'
;MQPTDLPRCRDDPKKTEEIIQEIKDYYFEEGCIDCSQRELESLGPEINMTSLEERIFSLKTRDTAVYRKIYDLVFSNYTAYVQELENVTMLQVSLQDAARTCVNARRSLKSARQGVSHGGLGLLGKHRKRERLHSLLDILKTLKTLQRTDTRLKVLLEVNYMLQFL
;
A
#
# COMPACT_ATOMS: atom_id res chain seq x y z
N MET A 1 1.30 -26.12 -22.27
CA MET A 1 1.06 -26.10 -23.73
C MET A 1 2.28 -25.43 -24.35
N GLN A 2 3.06 -26.19 -25.12
CA GLN A 2 4.24 -25.64 -25.80
C GLN A 2 3.77 -24.77 -26.98
N PRO A 3 4.32 -23.56 -27.17
CA PRO A 3 4.09 -22.78 -28.38
C PRO A 3 4.90 -23.41 -29.51
N THR A 4 4.22 -24.19 -30.34
CA THR A 4 4.80 -24.82 -31.53
C THR A 4 5.11 -23.76 -32.59
N ASP A 5 6.40 -23.56 -32.81
CA ASP A 5 7.08 -23.16 -34.04
C ASP A 5 6.28 -22.32 -35.07
N LEU A 6 6.15 -21.01 -34.80
CA LEU A 6 6.09 -20.02 -35.87
C LEU A 6 7.51 -19.72 -36.36
N PRO A 7 7.76 -19.63 -37.69
CA PRO A 7 9.08 -19.32 -38.21
C PRO A 7 9.55 -17.97 -37.65
N ARG A 8 10.53 -18.00 -36.73
CA ARG A 8 11.27 -16.80 -36.32
C ARG A 8 12.20 -16.38 -37.47
N CYS A 9 11.66 -15.95 -38.61
CA CYS A 9 12.44 -15.09 -39.49
C CYS A 9 12.60 -13.75 -38.79
N ARG A 10 13.85 -13.34 -38.59
CA ARG A 10 14.21 -11.97 -38.18
C ARG A 10 13.91 -11.04 -39.35
N ASP A 11 12.64 -10.73 -39.56
CA ASP A 11 12.24 -9.73 -40.54
C ASP A 11 12.10 -8.38 -39.83
N ASP A 12 12.54 -7.32 -40.51
CA ASP A 12 12.54 -5.97 -39.99
C ASP A 12 11.10 -5.53 -39.65
N PRO A 13 10.82 -5.02 -38.43
CA PRO A 13 9.47 -4.60 -38.04
C PRO A 13 8.91 -3.50 -38.96
N LYS A 14 9.79 -2.73 -39.60
CA LYS A 14 9.44 -1.72 -40.61
C LYS A 14 8.89 -2.34 -41.88
N LYS A 15 9.49 -3.44 -42.37
CA LYS A 15 8.99 -4.18 -43.54
C LYS A 15 7.65 -4.84 -43.26
N THR A 16 7.46 -5.36 -42.04
CA THR A 16 6.17 -5.93 -41.63
C THR A 16 5.07 -4.86 -41.65
N GLU A 17 5.37 -3.64 -41.21
CA GLU A 17 4.44 -2.51 -41.24
C GLU A 17 4.14 -2.05 -42.68
N GLU A 18 5.16 -1.96 -43.54
CA GLU A 18 5.01 -1.64 -44.96
C GLU A 18 4.11 -2.67 -45.69
N ILE A 19 4.31 -3.96 -45.43
CA ILE A 19 3.48 -5.05 -45.99
C ILE A 19 2.03 -4.95 -45.52
N ILE A 20 1.80 -4.54 -44.26
CA ILE A 20 0.46 -4.37 -43.71
C ILE A 20 -0.24 -3.14 -44.30
N GLN A 21 0.48 -2.04 -44.52
CA GLN A 21 -0.04 -0.83 -45.17
C GLN A 21 -0.38 -1.05 -46.65
N GLU A 22 0.24 -2.04 -47.29
CA GLU A 22 -0.04 -2.44 -48.67
C GLU A 22 -1.28 -3.36 -48.80
N ILE A 23 -1.89 -3.77 -47.67
CA ILE A 23 -3.13 -4.56 -47.68
C ILE A 23 -4.26 -3.66 -48.15
N LYS A 24 -5.06 -4.15 -49.09
CA LYS A 24 -6.16 -3.39 -49.67
C LYS A 24 -7.28 -3.16 -48.66
N ASP A 25 -7.87 -1.97 -48.66
CA ASP A 25 -8.87 -1.53 -47.67
C ASP A 25 -10.12 -2.42 -47.61
N TYR A 26 -10.49 -3.06 -48.72
CA TYR A 26 -11.68 -3.93 -48.76
C TYR A 26 -11.61 -5.16 -47.85
N TYR A 27 -10.41 -5.53 -47.37
CA TYR A 27 -10.25 -6.60 -46.37
C TYR A 27 -10.67 -6.14 -44.96
N PHE A 28 -10.77 -4.83 -44.71
CA PHE A 28 -11.14 -4.24 -43.43
C PHE A 28 -12.62 -3.77 -43.39
N GLU A 29 -13.36 -3.90 -44.49
CA GLU A 29 -14.79 -3.54 -44.56
C GLU A 29 -15.65 -4.49 -43.70
N GLU A 30 -16.38 -3.93 -42.73
CA GLU A 30 -17.36 -4.67 -41.92
C GLU A 30 -18.50 -5.19 -42.82
N GLY A 31 -18.47 -6.49 -43.15
CA GLY A 31 -19.49 -7.15 -43.99
C GLY A 31 -18.96 -7.94 -45.18
N CYS A 32 -17.64 -7.94 -45.43
CA CYS A 32 -17.02 -8.78 -46.46
C CYS A 32 -16.93 -10.24 -46.00
N ILE A 33 -18.06 -10.97 -46.07
CA ILE A 33 -18.15 -12.38 -45.64
C ILE A 33 -17.34 -13.31 -46.56
N ASP A 34 -17.09 -12.90 -47.81
CA ASP A 34 -16.39 -13.73 -48.79
C ASP A 34 -15.21 -13.01 -49.48
N CYS A 35 -14.15 -12.80 -48.70
CA CYS A 35 -12.86 -12.33 -49.22
C CYS A 35 -12.29 -13.28 -50.30
N SER A 36 -12.66 -14.57 -50.27
CA SER A 36 -12.20 -15.55 -51.25
C SER A 36 -12.83 -15.29 -52.62
N GLN A 37 -14.12 -14.98 -52.65
CA GLN A 37 -14.85 -14.66 -53.88
C GLN A 37 -14.34 -13.36 -54.53
N ARG A 38 -14.06 -12.31 -53.74
CA ARG A 38 -13.46 -11.07 -54.27
C ARG A 38 -12.05 -11.28 -54.84
N GLU A 39 -11.26 -12.15 -54.22
CA GLU A 39 -9.95 -12.52 -54.77
C GLU A 39 -10.07 -13.32 -56.07
N LEU A 40 -11.02 -14.25 -56.16
CA LEU A 40 -11.34 -15.00 -57.37
C LEU A 40 -11.82 -14.10 -58.52
N GLU A 41 -12.66 -13.10 -58.24
CA GLU A 41 -13.12 -12.11 -59.23
C GLU A 41 -11.98 -11.18 -59.70
N SER A 42 -10.98 -10.95 -58.85
CA SER A 42 -9.78 -10.16 -59.21
C SER A 42 -8.80 -10.93 -60.12
N LEU A 43 -8.89 -12.26 -60.14
CA LEU A 43 -8.14 -13.11 -61.05
C LEU A 43 -8.90 -13.15 -62.37
N GLY A 44 -8.43 -12.37 -63.35
CA GLY A 44 -9.06 -12.30 -64.67
C GLY A 44 -9.23 -13.66 -65.38
N PRO A 45 -9.95 -13.69 -66.53
CA PRO A 45 -10.32 -14.93 -67.21
C PRO A 45 -9.14 -15.75 -67.78
N GLU A 46 -7.96 -15.14 -67.97
CA GLU A 46 -6.72 -15.82 -68.39
C GLU A 46 -5.77 -15.94 -67.21
N ILE A 47 -5.69 -17.13 -66.62
CA ILE A 47 -4.85 -17.40 -65.44
C ILE A 47 -3.53 -18.02 -65.88
N ASN A 48 -2.42 -17.30 -65.66
CA ASN A 48 -1.08 -17.85 -65.81
C ASN A 48 -0.63 -18.48 -64.50
N MET A 49 -0.13 -19.73 -64.54
CA MET A 49 0.31 -20.48 -63.36
C MET A 49 1.32 -19.70 -62.51
N THR A 50 2.31 -19.06 -63.15
CA THR A 50 3.35 -18.28 -62.48
C THR A 50 2.78 -17.07 -61.74
N SER A 51 1.82 -16.37 -62.33
CA SER A 51 1.15 -15.22 -61.69
C SER A 51 0.29 -15.63 -60.49
N LEU A 52 -0.28 -16.85 -60.53
CA LEU A 52 -1.05 -17.40 -59.43
C LEU A 52 -0.13 -17.78 -58.25
N GLU A 53 1.02 -18.39 -58.52
CA GLU A 53 2.02 -18.72 -57.51
C GLU A 53 2.55 -17.47 -56.81
N GLU A 54 2.86 -16.41 -57.55
CA GLU A 54 3.27 -15.10 -57.01
C GLU A 54 2.16 -14.48 -56.14
N ARG A 55 0.91 -14.55 -56.59
CA ARG A 55 -0.24 -14.05 -55.83
C ARG A 55 -0.40 -14.81 -54.51
N ILE A 56 -0.38 -16.15 -54.54
CA ILE A 56 -0.46 -17.01 -53.36
C ILE A 56 0.69 -16.72 -52.40
N PHE A 57 1.92 -16.59 -52.92
CA PHE A 57 3.08 -16.26 -52.11
C PHE A 57 2.88 -14.91 -51.40
N SER A 58 2.45 -13.89 -52.14
CA SER A 58 2.21 -12.56 -51.58
C SER A 58 1.09 -12.54 -50.53
N LEU A 59 0.03 -13.36 -50.68
CA LEU A 59 -1.03 -13.51 -49.67
C LEU A 59 -0.48 -14.17 -48.41
N LYS A 60 0.30 -15.25 -48.54
CA LYS A 60 0.93 -15.91 -47.39
C LYS A 60 1.88 -14.99 -46.64
N THR A 61 2.66 -14.18 -47.35
CA THR A 61 3.56 -13.20 -46.73
C THR A 61 2.79 -12.15 -45.93
N ARG A 62 1.69 -11.60 -46.48
CA ARG A 62 0.81 -10.66 -45.77
C ARG A 62 0.15 -11.30 -44.56
N ASP A 63 -0.39 -12.51 -44.71
CA ASP A 63 -1.03 -13.25 -43.62
C ASP A 63 -0.07 -13.49 -42.44
N THR A 64 1.16 -13.92 -42.75
CA THR A 64 2.20 -14.13 -41.74
C THR A 64 2.58 -12.81 -41.03
N ALA A 65 2.64 -11.70 -41.77
CA ALA A 65 2.91 -10.37 -41.22
C ALA A 65 1.80 -9.90 -40.26
N VAL A 66 0.54 -10.09 -40.65
CA VAL A 66 -0.64 -9.75 -39.83
C VAL A 66 -0.69 -10.59 -38.56
N TYR A 67 -0.55 -11.92 -38.67
CA TYR A 67 -0.53 -12.81 -37.50
C TYR A 67 0.57 -12.43 -36.51
N ARG A 68 1.75 -12.07 -37.02
CA ARG A 68 2.86 -11.63 -36.18
C ARG A 68 2.54 -10.34 -35.44
N LYS A 69 2.01 -9.32 -36.14
CA LYS A 69 1.65 -8.05 -35.52
C LYS A 69 0.59 -8.22 -34.44
N ILE A 70 -0.43 -9.04 -34.71
CA ILE A 70 -1.47 -9.39 -33.73
C ILE A 70 -0.85 -10.11 -32.55
N TYR A 71 0.03 -11.09 -32.79
CA TYR A 71 0.71 -11.81 -31.72
C TYR A 71 1.53 -10.88 -30.84
N ASP A 72 2.34 -9.99 -31.42
CA ASP A 72 3.15 -9.03 -30.69
C ASP A 72 2.27 -8.07 -29.88
N LEU A 73 1.15 -7.61 -30.43
CA LEU A 73 0.19 -6.76 -29.73
C LEU A 73 -0.48 -7.49 -28.56
N VAL A 74 -0.97 -8.71 -28.79
CA VAL A 74 -1.58 -9.55 -27.75
C VAL A 74 -0.57 -9.89 -26.67
N PHE A 75 0.66 -10.23 -27.05
CA PHE A 75 1.72 -10.56 -26.12
C PHE A 75 2.13 -9.34 -25.29
N SER A 76 2.29 -8.17 -25.91
CA SER A 76 2.58 -6.91 -25.20
C SER A 76 1.45 -6.51 -24.25
N ASN A 77 0.20 -6.68 -24.64
CA ASN A 77 -0.94 -6.39 -23.77
C ASN A 77 -1.03 -7.41 -22.64
N TYR A 78 -0.73 -8.69 -22.89
CA TYR A 78 -0.69 -9.73 -21.88
C TYR A 78 0.40 -9.47 -20.84
N THR A 79 1.61 -9.10 -21.26
CA THR A 79 2.70 -8.78 -20.33
C THR A 79 2.37 -7.55 -19.48
N ALA A 80 1.82 -6.49 -20.08
CA ALA A 80 1.35 -5.32 -19.36
C ALA A 80 0.24 -5.67 -18.36
N TYR A 81 -0.74 -6.49 -18.77
CA TYR A 81 -1.81 -6.97 -17.90
C TYR A 81 -1.27 -7.77 -16.70
N VAL A 82 -0.32 -8.67 -16.90
CA VAL A 82 0.30 -9.45 -15.83
C VAL A 82 1.05 -8.55 -14.84
N GLN A 83 1.78 -7.55 -15.33
CA GLN A 83 2.47 -6.58 -14.48
C GLN A 83 1.50 -5.75 -13.64
N GLU A 84 0.40 -5.28 -14.23
CA GLU A 84 -0.63 -4.55 -13.49
C GLU A 84 -1.31 -5.44 -12.45
N LEU A 85 -1.54 -6.72 -12.76
CA LEU A 85 -2.08 -7.67 -11.79
C LEU A 85 -1.12 -7.86 -10.61
N GLU A 86 0.19 -7.98 -10.85
CA GLU A 86 1.20 -8.05 -9.80
C GLU A 86 1.18 -6.77 -8.94
N ASN A 87 1.12 -5.59 -9.55
CA ASN A 87 1.01 -4.31 -8.83
C ASN A 87 -0.24 -4.24 -7.94
N VAL A 88 -1.39 -4.66 -8.46
CA VAL A 88 -2.64 -4.73 -7.68
C VAL A 88 -2.50 -5.68 -6.50
N THR A 89 -1.88 -6.85 -6.69
CA THR A 89 -1.68 -7.79 -5.58
C THR A 89 -0.73 -7.24 -4.52
N MET A 90 0.35 -6.55 -4.91
CA MET A 90 1.26 -5.89 -3.97
C MET A 90 0.54 -4.79 -3.17
N LEU A 91 -0.28 -3.97 -3.83
CA LEU A 91 -1.10 -2.95 -3.18
C LEU A 91 -2.07 -3.57 -2.17
N GLN A 92 -2.70 -4.68 -2.52
CA GLN A 92 -3.62 -5.39 -1.62
C GLN A 92 -2.91 -5.89 -0.36
N VAL A 93 -1.72 -6.47 -0.50
CA VAL A 93 -0.90 -6.91 0.65
C VAL A 93 -0.51 -5.72 1.53
N SER A 94 -0.03 -4.63 0.93
CA SER A 94 0.35 -3.42 1.66
C SER A 94 -0.83 -2.83 2.45
N LEU A 95 -2.01 -2.76 1.83
CA LEU A 95 -3.23 -2.26 2.46
C LEU A 95 -3.65 -3.15 3.64
N GLN A 96 -3.58 -4.48 3.46
CA GLN A 96 -3.91 -5.44 4.51
C GLN A 96 -2.96 -5.30 5.71
N ASP A 97 -1.66 -5.12 5.48
CA ASP A 97 -0.69 -4.89 6.54
C ASP A 97 -0.89 -3.55 7.24
N ALA A 98 -1.16 -2.48 6.50
CA ALA A 98 -1.49 -1.17 7.06
C ALA A 98 -2.75 -1.24 7.93
N ALA A 99 -3.80 -1.92 7.46
CA ALA A 99 -5.04 -2.12 8.21
C ALA A 99 -4.80 -2.92 9.50
N ARG A 100 -4.04 -4.03 9.43
CA ARG A 100 -3.66 -4.82 10.60
C ARG A 100 -2.87 -4.00 11.62
N THR A 101 -1.92 -3.21 11.14
CA THR A 101 -1.11 -2.31 11.97
C THR A 101 -1.99 -1.26 12.65
N CYS A 102 -2.93 -0.66 11.92
CA CYS A 102 -3.88 0.31 12.48
C CYS A 102 -4.77 -0.31 13.56
N VAL A 103 -5.30 -1.52 13.34
CA VAL A 103 -6.13 -2.22 14.33
C VAL A 103 -5.32 -2.55 15.59
N ASN A 104 -4.09 -3.05 15.42
CA ASN A 104 -3.20 -3.35 16.53
C ASN A 104 -2.82 -2.09 17.31
N ALA A 105 -2.44 -1.01 16.62
CA ALA A 105 -2.13 0.27 17.24
C ALA A 105 -3.33 0.85 18.01
N ARG A 106 -4.54 0.81 17.44
CA ARG A 106 -5.78 1.24 18.11
C ARG A 106 -6.07 0.40 19.36
N ARG A 107 -5.86 -0.92 19.30
CA ARG A 107 -6.02 -1.80 20.46
C ARG A 107 -5.03 -1.44 21.56
N SER A 108 -3.75 -1.31 21.23
CA SER A 108 -2.69 -0.91 22.17
C SER A 108 -2.96 0.46 22.80
N LEU A 109 -3.38 1.46 22.00
CA LEU A 109 -3.75 2.78 22.52
C LEU A 109 -4.94 2.70 23.47
N LYS A 110 -5.95 1.89 23.16
CA LYS A 110 -7.13 1.71 24.02
C LYS A 110 -6.72 1.09 25.36
N SER A 111 -5.88 0.07 25.36
CA SER A 111 -5.33 -0.53 26.58
C SER A 111 -4.49 0.47 27.38
N ALA A 112 -3.61 1.23 26.72
CA ALA A 112 -2.81 2.27 27.38
C ALA A 112 -3.70 3.35 28.00
N ARG A 113 -4.73 3.82 27.29
CA ARG A 113 -5.71 4.80 27.79
C ARG A 113 -6.44 4.28 29.03
N GLN A 114 -6.85 3.02 29.04
CA GLN A 114 -7.47 2.40 30.21
C GLN A 114 -6.49 2.33 31.39
N GLY A 115 -5.25 1.93 31.15
CA GLY A 115 -4.19 1.90 32.15
C GLY A 115 -3.87 3.28 32.74
N VAL A 116 -3.79 4.33 31.92
CA VAL A 116 -3.60 5.72 32.37
C VAL A 116 -4.83 6.21 33.15
N SER A 117 -6.04 5.92 32.69
CA SER A 117 -7.26 6.35 33.40
C SER A 117 -7.39 5.67 34.76
N HIS A 118 -7.19 4.34 34.84
CA HIS A 118 -7.40 3.58 36.08
C HIS A 118 -6.18 3.68 37.00
N GLY A 119 -4.99 3.48 36.45
CA GLY A 119 -3.72 3.56 37.19
C GLY A 119 -3.33 4.99 37.55
N GLY A 120 -3.56 5.96 36.66
CA GLY A 120 -3.24 7.37 36.89
C GLY A 120 -4.12 8.03 37.96
N LEU A 121 -5.42 7.71 38.00
CA LEU A 121 -6.29 8.16 39.11
C LEU A 121 -5.86 7.53 40.44
N GLY A 122 -5.45 6.25 40.43
CA GLY A 122 -4.87 5.59 41.60
C GLY A 122 -3.57 6.24 42.07
N LEU A 123 -2.68 6.59 41.14
CA LEU A 123 -1.42 7.29 41.43
C LEU A 123 -1.68 8.67 42.01
N LEU A 124 -2.62 9.43 41.44
CA LEU A 124 -3.01 10.76 41.93
C LEU A 124 -3.63 10.68 43.34
N GLY A 125 -4.45 9.66 43.60
CA GLY A 125 -4.99 9.40 44.93
C GLY A 125 -3.90 9.13 45.96
N LYS A 126 -2.92 8.29 45.62
CA LYS A 126 -1.74 8.01 46.47
C LYS A 126 -0.90 9.27 46.71
N HIS A 127 -0.68 10.08 45.67
CA HIS A 127 0.03 11.35 45.78
C HIS A 127 -0.67 12.30 46.75
N ARG A 128 -1.98 12.53 46.57
CA ARG A 128 -2.78 13.38 47.47
C ARG A 128 -2.77 12.88 48.93
N LYS A 129 -2.82 11.56 49.15
CA LYS A 129 -2.71 10.98 50.49
C LYS A 129 -1.34 11.26 51.11
N ARG A 130 -0.26 11.12 50.33
CA ARG A 130 1.11 11.44 50.75
C ARG A 130 1.27 12.92 51.13
N GLU A 131 0.74 13.84 50.32
CA GLU A 131 0.76 15.28 50.62
C GLU A 131 0.05 15.62 51.94
N ARG A 132 -1.12 15.03 52.19
CA ARG A 132 -1.84 15.21 53.46
C ARG A 132 -1.03 14.72 54.67
N LEU A 133 -0.36 13.56 54.53
CA LEU A 133 0.49 13.01 55.59
C LEU A 133 1.71 13.90 55.85
N HIS A 134 2.31 14.49 54.80
CA HIS A 134 3.39 15.46 54.97
C HIS A 134 2.93 16.72 55.69
N SER A 135 1.79 17.29 55.29
CA SER A 135 1.22 18.45 55.98
C SER A 135 0.93 18.16 57.46
N LEU A 136 0.33 17.00 57.78
CA LEU A 136 0.08 16.60 59.16
C LEU A 136 1.38 16.44 59.95
N LEU A 137 2.40 15.83 59.35
CA LEU A 137 3.71 15.66 59.96
C LEU A 137 4.33 17.02 60.33
N ASP A 138 4.24 18.00 59.43
CA ASP A 138 4.78 19.33 59.68
C ASP A 138 4.00 20.07 60.78
N ILE A 139 2.67 19.96 60.80
CA ILE A 139 1.86 20.46 61.92
C ILE A 139 2.31 19.82 63.24
N LEU A 140 2.48 18.50 63.29
CA LEU A 140 2.92 17.81 64.51
C LEU A 140 4.31 18.24 64.97
N LYS A 141 5.25 18.50 64.04
CA LYS A 141 6.56 19.06 64.37
C LYS A 141 6.41 20.45 65.00
N THR A 142 5.57 21.32 64.42
CA THR A 142 5.35 22.68 64.97
C THR A 142 4.69 22.65 66.36
N LEU A 143 3.74 21.73 66.58
CA LEU A 143 3.12 21.55 67.90
C LEU A 143 4.14 21.05 68.93
N LYS A 144 4.99 20.09 68.54
CA LYS A 144 6.07 19.60 69.41
C LYS A 144 7.08 20.69 69.76
N THR A 145 7.41 21.57 68.82
CA THR A 145 8.27 22.73 69.11
C THR A 145 7.58 23.70 70.06
N LEU A 146 6.28 23.95 69.88
CA LEU A 146 5.51 24.85 70.76
C LEU A 146 5.40 24.29 72.19
N GLN A 147 5.16 22.99 72.34
CA GLN A 147 5.15 22.33 73.65
C GLN A 147 6.51 22.42 74.36
N ARG A 148 7.61 22.26 73.62
CA ARG A 148 8.97 22.42 74.18
C ARG A 148 9.25 23.87 74.60
N THR A 149 8.74 24.85 73.87
CA THR A 149 8.88 26.26 74.28
C THR A 149 8.01 26.59 75.49
N ASP A 150 6.78 26.05 75.58
CA ASP A 150 5.89 26.23 76.72
C ASP A 150 6.48 25.66 78.02
N THR A 151 6.99 24.42 77.97
CA THR A 151 7.65 23.82 79.14
C THR A 151 8.89 24.60 79.56
N ARG A 152 9.69 25.09 78.59
CA ARG A 152 10.85 25.93 78.88
C ARG A 152 10.48 27.28 79.49
N LEU A 153 9.40 27.92 79.03
CA LEU A 153 8.90 29.17 79.62
C LEU A 153 8.40 28.96 81.05
N LYS A 154 7.69 27.87 81.33
CA LYS A 154 7.25 27.53 82.70
C LYS A 154 8.44 27.41 83.66
N VAL A 155 9.49 26.71 83.25
CA VAL A 155 10.72 26.59 84.05
C VAL A 155 11.36 27.97 84.28
N LEU A 156 11.45 28.82 83.26
CA LEU A 156 12.02 30.17 83.40
C LEU A 156 11.19 31.05 84.33
N LEU A 157 9.87 30.93 84.30
CA LEU A 157 8.96 31.65 85.21
C LEU A 157 9.14 31.19 86.65
N GLU A 158 9.14 29.88 86.91
CA GLU A 158 9.37 29.34 88.26
C GLU A 158 10.71 29.81 88.85
N VAL A 159 11.78 29.81 88.06
CA VAL A 159 13.08 30.32 88.50
C VAL A 159 13.03 31.83 88.80
N ASN A 160 12.32 32.62 87.99
CA ASN A 160 12.21 34.06 88.22
C ASN A 160 11.42 34.38 89.50
N TYR A 161 10.31 33.67 89.75
CA TYR A 161 9.57 33.78 90.99
C TYR A 161 10.43 33.38 92.19
N MET A 162 11.19 32.28 92.11
CA MET A 162 12.12 31.86 93.17
C MET A 162 13.19 32.93 93.49
N LEU A 163 13.69 33.64 92.48
CA LEU A 163 14.67 34.71 92.65
C LEU A 163 14.09 36.01 93.21
N GLN A 164 12.77 36.24 93.13
CA GLN A 164 12.12 37.41 93.75
C GLN A 164 11.84 37.22 95.25
N PHE A 165 11.87 35.98 95.75
CA PHE A 165 11.65 35.65 97.17
C PHE A 165 12.94 35.39 97.95
N LEU A 166 14.09 35.68 97.36
CA LEU A 166 15.44 35.49 97.91
C LEU A 166 16.17 36.84 97.96
#